data_AF-A0A662YHX8-F1
#
_entry.id   AF-A0A662YHX8-F1
#
_cell.length_a   1.000
_cell.length_b   1.000
_cell.length_c   1.000
_cell.angle_alpha   90.00
_cell.angle_beta   90.00
_cell.angle_gamma   90.00
#
_symmetry.space_group_name_H-M   'P 1'
#
loop_
_entity.id
_entity.type
_entity.pdbx_description
1 polymer ?
#
loop_
_entity_poly.entity_id
_entity_poly.type
_entity_poly.pdbx_seq_one_letter_code
_entity_poly.pdbx_strand_id
1 'polypeptide(L)'
;MATPCGFLSVRKPAGVTSTQCVRIVRKLFDTKQVGHGGTLDPMATGVLIMALGKATRVLPHLTTGKKYRGVIRFGVTTDTDDITGWGIQGSAGLRAVSIALRCLLLTRFLRVSEILTKRAAPWLTPALVDATLQRFVGKIDQMPPRISAIKRDGVRLYHLTRANKARKA
;
A
#
# COMPACT_ATOMS: atom_id res chain seq x y z
N MET A 1 15.73 10.65 -29.35
CA MET A 1 15.83 9.36 -28.65
C MET A 1 14.47 8.65 -28.72
N ALA A 2 14.45 7.32 -28.82
CA ALA A 2 13.20 6.56 -28.86
C ALA A 2 12.45 6.68 -27.52
N THR A 3 11.12 6.81 -27.57
CA THR A 3 10.29 6.86 -26.36
C THR A 3 10.40 5.54 -25.58
N PRO A 4 10.75 5.56 -24.28
CA PRO A 4 10.84 4.33 -23.49
C PRO A 4 9.50 3.59 -23.44
N CYS A 5 9.51 2.29 -23.78
CA CYS A 5 8.33 1.44 -23.78
C CYS A 5 8.70 0.05 -23.25
N GLY A 6 7.96 -0.45 -22.26
CA GLY A 6 8.22 -1.74 -21.66
C GLY A 6 7.75 -1.82 -20.21
N PHE A 7 8.26 -2.79 -19.48
CA PHE A 7 7.92 -3.03 -18.07
C PHE A 7 9.14 -2.89 -17.16
N LEU A 8 8.88 -2.51 -15.91
CA LEU A 8 9.86 -2.48 -14.83
C LEU A 8 9.30 -3.24 -13.64
N SER A 9 10.12 -4.13 -13.06
CA SER A 9 9.85 -4.74 -11.77
C SER A 9 10.49 -3.89 -10.67
N VAL A 10 9.70 -3.04 -10.02
CA VAL A 10 10.21 -2.12 -8.98
C VAL A 10 10.01 -2.75 -7.60
N ARG A 11 11.06 -2.78 -6.77
CA ARG A 11 10.89 -3.05 -5.34
C ARG A 11 10.39 -1.78 -4.64
N LYS A 12 9.11 -1.74 -4.28
CA LYS A 12 8.54 -0.62 -3.51
C LYS A 12 9.07 -0.65 -2.07
N PRO A 13 9.69 0.43 -1.56
CA PRO A 13 10.04 0.53 -0.15
C PRO A 13 8.82 0.82 0.73
N ALA A 14 8.97 0.65 2.05
CA ALA A 14 7.95 0.97 3.03
C ALA A 14 7.80 2.50 3.16
N GLY A 15 6.61 2.97 3.53
CA GLY A 15 6.27 4.39 3.65
C GLY A 15 6.06 5.11 2.31
N VAL A 16 6.37 4.48 1.18
CA VAL A 16 6.19 5.05 -0.16
C VAL A 16 4.91 4.52 -0.80
N THR A 17 4.08 5.40 -1.33
CA THR A 17 2.87 5.04 -2.08
C THR A 17 3.22 4.55 -3.49
N SER A 18 2.37 3.70 -4.08
CA SER A 18 2.54 3.25 -5.47
C SER A 18 2.56 4.43 -6.47
N THR A 19 1.79 5.50 -6.21
CA THR A 19 1.79 6.74 -7.01
C THR A 19 3.10 7.52 -6.91
N GLN A 20 3.76 7.52 -5.74
CA GLN A 20 5.09 8.14 -5.61
C GLN A 20 6.12 7.39 -6.45
N CYS A 21 6.05 6.05 -6.53
CA CYS A 21 6.90 5.26 -7.44
C CYS A 21 6.67 5.65 -8.90
N VAL A 22 5.41 5.84 -9.35
CA VAL A 22 5.09 6.36 -10.69
C VAL A 22 5.80 7.70 -10.93
N ARG A 23 5.72 8.63 -9.98
CA ARG A 23 6.37 9.95 -10.11
C ARG A 23 7.89 9.86 -10.21
N ILE A 24 8.52 8.95 -9.48
CA ILE A 24 9.98 8.72 -9.57
C ILE A 24 10.34 8.16 -10.95
N VAL A 25 9.64 7.12 -11.41
CA VAL A 25 9.91 6.49 -12.71
C VAL A 25 9.69 7.48 -13.87
N ARG A 26 8.65 8.32 -13.81
CA ARG A 26 8.42 9.40 -14.79
C ARG A 26 9.63 10.31 -14.94
N LYS A 27 10.26 10.69 -13.83
CA LYS A 27 11.45 11.55 -13.83
C LYS A 27 12.68 10.83 -14.36
N LEU A 28 12.88 9.56 -14.00
CA LEU A 28 14.05 8.78 -14.41
C LEU A 28 14.07 8.48 -15.91
N PHE A 29 12.90 8.22 -16.51
CA PHE A 29 12.78 7.85 -17.93
C PHE A 29 12.30 9.02 -18.81
N ASP A 30 12.23 10.23 -18.27
CA ASP A 30 11.72 11.43 -18.93
C ASP A 30 10.45 11.18 -19.76
N THR A 31 9.45 10.56 -19.12
CA THR A 31 8.20 10.17 -19.78
C THR A 31 7.00 10.42 -18.91
N LYS A 32 5.92 10.92 -19.51
CA LYS A 32 4.64 11.14 -18.83
C LYS A 32 3.80 9.87 -18.73
N GLN A 33 4.01 8.93 -19.66
CA GLN A 33 3.19 7.71 -19.77
C GLN A 33 3.78 6.59 -18.92
N VAL A 34 3.33 6.52 -17.67
CA VAL A 34 3.75 5.49 -16.69
C VAL A 34 2.52 5.03 -15.90
N GLY A 35 2.39 3.73 -15.68
CA GLY A 35 1.35 3.11 -14.86
C GLY A 35 1.90 1.96 -14.02
N HIS A 36 1.08 1.42 -13.11
CA HIS A 36 1.41 0.25 -12.29
C HIS A 36 0.33 -0.84 -12.38
N GLY A 37 0.72 -2.11 -12.24
CA GLY A 37 -0.14 -3.30 -12.41
C GLY A 37 -0.93 -3.71 -11.16
N GLY A 38 -0.79 -2.97 -10.07
CA GLY A 38 -1.52 -3.19 -8.83
C GLY A 38 -1.03 -2.25 -7.74
N THR A 39 -1.92 -1.77 -6.89
CA THR A 39 -1.53 -0.91 -5.77
C THR A 39 -0.96 -1.77 -4.65
N LEU A 40 0.22 -1.43 -4.16
CA LEU A 40 0.69 -1.87 -2.85
C LEU A 40 0.41 -0.78 -1.81
N ASP A 41 -0.07 -1.19 -0.64
CA ASP A 41 -0.25 -0.28 0.47
C ASP A 41 1.08 0.34 0.88
N PRO A 42 1.07 1.55 1.45
CA PRO A 42 2.32 2.26 1.69
C PRO A 42 3.21 1.58 2.71
N MET A 43 2.66 0.88 3.71
CA MET A 43 3.43 0.05 4.63
C MET A 43 4.07 -1.18 3.96
N ALA A 44 3.45 -1.69 2.89
CA ALA A 44 3.89 -2.91 2.25
C ALA A 44 5.20 -2.68 1.51
N THR A 45 6.08 -3.69 1.50
CA THR A 45 7.24 -3.73 0.60
C THR A 45 7.06 -4.84 -0.40
N GLY A 46 7.71 -4.75 -1.55
CA GLY A 46 7.73 -5.85 -2.51
C GLY A 46 7.65 -5.40 -3.96
N VAL A 47 7.29 -6.35 -4.83
CA VAL A 47 7.27 -6.16 -6.28
C VAL A 47 6.07 -5.31 -6.70
N LEU A 48 6.37 -4.20 -7.38
CA LEU A 48 5.42 -3.32 -8.03
C LEU A 48 5.74 -3.32 -9.53
N ILE A 49 4.92 -4.01 -10.31
CA ILE A 49 5.05 -4.02 -11.77
C ILE A 49 4.64 -2.66 -12.30
N MET A 50 5.53 -2.03 -13.06
CA MET A 50 5.33 -0.73 -13.70
C MET A 50 5.40 -0.89 -15.21
N ALA A 51 4.65 -0.08 -15.95
CA ALA A 51 4.73 -0.04 -17.40
C ALA A 51 5.01 1.39 -17.89
N LEU A 52 5.79 1.48 -18.97
CA LEU A 52 6.22 2.71 -19.63
C LEU A 52 5.60 2.78 -21.04
N GLY A 53 5.20 3.96 -21.48
CA GLY A 53 4.75 4.18 -22.85
C GLY A 53 3.54 3.32 -23.22
N LYS A 54 3.53 2.78 -24.45
CA LYS A 54 2.42 1.97 -24.98
C LYS A 54 2.16 0.69 -24.14
N ALA A 55 3.16 0.19 -23.41
CA ALA A 55 3.00 -0.96 -22.52
C ALA A 55 1.99 -0.70 -21.38
N THR A 56 1.65 0.54 -21.05
CA THR A 56 0.59 0.82 -20.05
C THR A 56 -0.77 0.25 -20.44
N ARG A 57 -1.03 0.09 -21.75
CA ARG A 57 -2.31 -0.42 -22.27
C ARG A 57 -2.56 -1.88 -21.92
N VAL A 58 -1.51 -2.67 -21.72
CA VAL A 58 -1.61 -4.09 -21.41
C VAL A 58 -1.64 -4.39 -19.91
N LEU A 59 -1.43 -3.40 -19.04
CA LEU A 59 -1.50 -3.57 -17.57
C LEU A 59 -2.79 -4.22 -17.07
N PRO A 60 -4.01 -3.88 -17.57
CA PRO A 60 -5.25 -4.52 -17.12
C PRO A 60 -5.32 -6.01 -17.44
N HIS A 61 -4.55 -6.48 -18.43
CA HIS A 61 -4.51 -7.88 -18.87
C HIS A 61 -3.42 -8.69 -18.17
N LEU A 62 -2.58 -8.06 -17.34
CA LEU A 62 -1.60 -8.76 -16.52
C LEU A 62 -2.28 -9.39 -15.30
N THR A 63 -3.08 -10.42 -15.53
CA THR A 63 -3.62 -11.29 -14.48
C THR A 63 -2.54 -12.25 -14.02
N THR A 64 -1.83 -11.87 -12.97
CA THR A 64 -0.86 -12.73 -12.30
C THR A 64 -1.37 -13.12 -10.91
N GLY A 65 -1.12 -14.36 -10.51
CA GLY A 65 -1.29 -14.75 -9.11
C GLY A 65 -0.37 -13.90 -8.22
N LYS A 66 -0.87 -13.47 -7.06
CA LYS A 66 -0.10 -12.68 -6.10
C LYS A 66 0.22 -13.53 -4.89
N LYS A 67 1.44 -13.37 -4.36
CA LYS A 67 1.89 -14.01 -3.12
C LYS A 67 2.33 -12.94 -2.15
N TYR A 68 1.89 -13.06 -0.90
CA TYR A 68 2.18 -12.11 0.16
C TYR A 68 2.80 -12.84 1.35
N ARG A 69 3.69 -12.14 2.05
CA ARG A 69 4.16 -12.52 3.39
C ARG A 69 3.78 -11.40 4.33
N GLY A 70 3.07 -11.73 5.40
CA GLY A 70 2.59 -10.78 6.39
C GLY A 70 2.68 -11.35 7.79
N VAL A 71 2.54 -10.48 8.78
CA VAL A 71 2.43 -10.84 10.19
C VAL A 71 1.16 -10.21 10.71
N ILE A 72 0.31 -11.02 11.34
CA ILE A 72 -0.94 -10.59 11.95
C ILE A 72 -0.73 -10.49 13.46
N ARG A 73 -1.22 -9.41 14.08
CA ARG A 73 -1.26 -9.27 15.53
C ARG A 73 -2.69 -9.48 16.02
N PHE A 74 -2.93 -10.63 16.63
CA PHE A 74 -4.23 -10.93 17.25
C PHE A 74 -4.46 -10.11 18.53
N GLY A 75 -5.73 -9.96 18.89
CA GLY A 75 -6.15 -9.21 20.08
C GLY A 75 -6.09 -7.68 19.92
N VAL A 76 -5.86 -7.18 18.71
CA VAL A 76 -5.85 -5.75 18.39
C VAL A 76 -6.75 -5.50 17.17
N THR A 77 -7.57 -4.47 17.25
CA THR A 77 -8.34 -3.96 16.10
C THR A 77 -7.96 -2.50 15.88
N THR A 78 -7.73 -2.12 14.62
CA THR A 78 -7.36 -0.76 14.22
C THR A 78 -8.37 -0.18 13.25
N ASP A 79 -8.34 1.12 13.03
CA ASP A 79 -9.27 1.82 12.13
C ASP A 79 -8.98 1.61 10.63
N THR A 80 -7.82 1.05 10.30
CA THR A 80 -7.33 0.80 8.94
C THR A 80 -7.17 -0.69 8.61
N ASP A 81 -7.46 -1.58 9.57
CA ASP A 81 -7.17 -3.02 9.52
C ASP A 81 -5.66 -3.36 9.35
N ASP A 82 -4.78 -2.38 9.54
CA ASP A 82 -3.33 -2.53 9.51
C ASP A 82 -2.63 -1.74 10.62
N ILE A 83 -1.28 -1.74 10.62
CA ILE A 83 -0.44 -1.05 11.62
C ILE A 83 -0.28 0.45 11.34
N THR A 84 -0.70 0.91 10.17
CA THR A 84 -0.53 2.29 9.72
C THR A 84 -1.82 3.07 9.85
N GLY A 85 -1.76 4.19 10.55
CA GLY A 85 -2.95 4.99 10.76
C GLY A 85 -3.34 5.81 9.57
N TRP A 86 -4.51 6.42 9.73
CA TRP A 86 -4.98 7.46 8.86
C TRP A 86 -3.93 8.55 8.62
N GLY A 87 -3.46 8.62 7.37
CA GLY A 87 -2.69 9.74 6.85
C GLY A 87 -1.19 9.47 6.78
N ILE A 88 -0.69 9.40 5.55
CA ILE A 88 0.74 9.46 5.24
C ILE A 88 0.97 10.65 4.32
N GLN A 89 1.52 11.69 4.93
CA GLN A 89 2.54 12.54 4.32
C GLN A 89 3.75 12.46 5.25
N GLY A 90 4.88 11.91 4.79
CA GLY A 90 6.15 11.95 5.54
C GLY A 90 7.05 10.75 5.28
N SER A 91 8.18 11.01 4.65
CA SER A 91 9.19 10.11 4.09
C SER A 91 10.08 9.39 5.11
N ALA A 92 10.30 8.08 4.92
CA ALA A 92 11.36 7.34 5.60
C ALA A 92 12.49 6.94 4.61
N GLY A 93 13.62 7.63 4.73
CA GLY A 93 14.98 7.08 4.62
C GLY A 93 15.46 6.49 3.30
N LEU A 94 16.00 7.34 2.41
CA LEU A 94 17.14 6.95 1.59
C LEU A 94 18.42 7.00 2.45
N ARG A 95 19.24 5.95 2.38
CA ARG A 95 20.71 6.00 2.55
C ARG A 95 21.31 5.21 1.38
N ALA A 96 22.32 5.64 0.64
CA ALA A 96 22.98 6.93 0.42
C ALA A 96 23.89 6.74 -0.81
N VAL A 97 23.94 7.69 -1.74
CA VAL A 97 25.19 8.05 -2.43
C VAL A 97 25.22 9.58 -2.52
N SER A 98 26.35 10.14 -2.10
CA SER A 98 26.71 11.54 -1.88
C SER A 98 26.05 12.58 -2.81
N ILE A 99 25.43 13.61 -2.22
CA ILE A 99 25.78 15.03 -2.38
C ILE A 99 25.06 15.78 -1.24
N ALA A 100 25.85 16.46 -0.42
CA ALA A 100 25.40 17.21 0.74
C ALA A 100 24.78 18.55 0.32
N LEU A 101 23.58 18.85 0.81
CA LEU A 101 23.28 20.14 1.45
C LEU A 101 21.94 20.08 2.21
N ARG A 102 22.05 20.14 3.54
CA ARG A 102 21.16 20.89 4.45
C ARG A 102 19.66 20.53 4.44
N CYS A 103 19.27 19.60 5.32
CA CYS A 103 17.95 19.64 5.96
C CYS A 103 17.96 18.85 7.28
N LEU A 104 18.53 19.47 8.32
CA LEU A 104 18.17 19.18 9.71
C LEU A 104 16.77 19.77 9.93
N LEU A 105 15.89 19.04 10.63
CA LEU A 105 14.46 19.31 10.91
C LEU A 105 13.51 18.56 9.97
N LEU A 106 13.22 17.28 10.25
CA LEU A 106 11.97 16.60 9.84
C LEU A 106 11.77 15.26 10.56
N THR A 107 11.94 15.24 11.89
CA THR A 107 11.35 14.20 12.75
C THR A 107 9.97 14.66 13.19
N ARG A 108 8.94 14.42 12.36
CA ARG A 108 7.54 14.58 12.79
C ARG A 108 6.60 13.57 12.09
N PHE A 109 6.08 12.66 12.92
CA PHE A 109 4.83 11.90 12.81
C PHE A 109 4.61 10.97 11.60
N LEU A 110 5.05 9.72 11.72
CA LEU A 110 4.22 8.60 11.29
C LEU A 110 3.03 8.50 12.26
N ARG A 111 1.81 8.75 11.80
CA ARG A 111 0.61 8.48 12.59
C ARG A 111 0.37 6.97 12.55
N VAL A 112 0.65 6.29 13.66
CA VAL A 112 0.30 4.87 13.86
C VAL A 112 -1.23 4.75 13.87
N SER A 113 -1.76 3.62 13.42
CA SER A 113 -3.20 3.35 13.40
C SER A 113 -3.82 3.53 14.76
N GLU A 114 -5.02 4.11 14.80
CA GLU A 114 -5.74 4.27 16.05
C GLU A 114 -6.19 2.88 16.50
N ILE A 115 -5.70 2.43 17.65
CA ILE A 115 -6.11 1.16 18.24
C ILE A 115 -7.54 1.36 18.75
N LEU A 116 -8.50 0.72 18.08
CA LEU A 116 -9.90 0.75 18.48
C LEU A 116 -10.14 -0.15 19.70
N THR A 117 -9.52 -1.33 19.71
CA THR A 117 -9.55 -2.24 20.86
C THR A 117 -8.24 -3.00 21.01
N LYS A 118 -7.84 -3.26 22.26
CA LYS A 118 -6.74 -4.16 22.61
C LYS A 118 -7.20 -5.05 23.75
N ARG A 119 -7.20 -6.36 23.54
CA ARG A 119 -7.60 -7.36 24.54
C ARG A 119 -6.62 -8.51 24.54
N ALA A 120 -6.32 -9.05 25.72
CA ALA A 120 -5.61 -10.31 25.82
C ALA A 120 -6.40 -11.40 25.09
N ALA A 121 -5.70 -12.30 24.40
CA ALA A 121 -6.28 -13.42 23.68
C ALA A 121 -5.83 -14.75 24.31
N PRO A 122 -6.16 -15.04 25.58
CA PRO A 122 -5.73 -16.27 26.27
C PRO A 122 -6.32 -17.53 25.65
N TRP A 123 -7.40 -17.39 24.88
CA TRP A 123 -8.06 -18.45 24.12
C TRP A 123 -7.31 -18.83 22.82
N LEU A 124 -6.29 -18.06 22.42
CA LEU A 124 -5.60 -18.26 21.16
C LEU A 124 -4.50 -19.32 21.32
N THR A 125 -4.63 -20.43 20.59
CA THR A 125 -3.60 -21.47 20.50
C THR A 125 -3.13 -21.63 19.05
N PRO A 126 -1.88 -22.10 18.80
CA PRO A 126 -1.41 -22.38 17.44
C PRO A 126 -2.34 -23.32 16.67
N ALA A 127 -2.81 -24.39 17.32
CA ALA A 127 -3.75 -25.35 16.71
C ALA A 127 -5.07 -24.69 16.29
N LEU A 128 -5.62 -23.77 17.11
CA LEU A 128 -6.83 -23.03 16.75
C LEU A 128 -6.59 -22.10 15.56
N VAL A 129 -5.42 -21.44 15.51
CA VAL A 129 -5.04 -20.57 14.39
C VAL A 129 -4.94 -21.39 13.10
N ASP A 130 -4.22 -22.49 13.11
CA ASP A 130 -4.01 -23.34 11.93
C ASP A 130 -5.34 -23.91 11.41
N ALA A 131 -6.17 -24.44 12.30
CA ALA A 131 -7.50 -24.93 11.95
C ALA A 131 -8.40 -23.83 11.37
N THR A 132 -8.31 -22.61 11.89
CA THR A 132 -9.07 -21.46 11.37
C THR A 132 -8.56 -21.01 10.02
N LEU A 133 -7.25 -20.98 9.80
CA LEU A 133 -6.64 -20.56 8.53
C LEU A 133 -6.98 -21.48 7.36
N GLN A 134 -7.20 -22.78 7.61
CA GLN A 134 -7.66 -23.73 6.58
C GLN A 134 -8.97 -23.28 5.92
N ARG A 135 -9.86 -22.58 6.65
CA ARG A 135 -11.12 -22.05 6.12
C ARG A 135 -10.94 -20.92 5.09
N PHE A 136 -9.73 -20.36 5.01
CA PHE A 136 -9.37 -19.29 4.06
C PHE A 136 -8.62 -19.82 2.83
N VAL A 137 -8.45 -21.14 2.70
CA VAL A 137 -7.82 -21.77 1.53
C VAL A 137 -8.89 -22.09 0.50
N GLY A 138 -8.68 -21.66 -0.75
CA GLY A 138 -9.59 -21.88 -1.86
C GLY A 138 -10.34 -20.61 -2.29
N LYS A 139 -11.50 -20.78 -2.93
CA LYS A 139 -12.36 -19.66 -3.32
C LYS A 139 -13.14 -19.19 -2.10
N ILE A 140 -13.02 -17.92 -1.76
CA ILE A 140 -13.72 -17.29 -0.64
C ILE A 140 -14.34 -15.97 -1.10
N ASP A 141 -15.46 -15.59 -0.48
CA ASP A 141 -16.02 -14.25 -0.60
C ASP A 141 -15.39 -13.35 0.47
N GLN A 142 -14.90 -12.18 0.03
CA GLN A 142 -14.28 -11.20 0.89
C GLN A 142 -15.00 -9.87 0.79
N MET A 143 -15.46 -9.35 1.93
CA MET A 143 -15.85 -7.96 2.01
C MET A 143 -14.58 -7.09 2.00
N PRO A 144 -14.43 -6.13 1.08
CA PRO A 144 -13.27 -5.26 1.05
C PRO A 144 -13.14 -4.42 2.33
N PRO A 145 -11.92 -4.08 2.74
CA PRO A 145 -11.71 -3.22 3.90
C PRO A 145 -12.31 -1.83 3.66
N ARG A 146 -12.64 -1.15 4.77
CA ARG A 146 -13.25 0.18 4.75
C ARG A 146 -12.36 1.20 4.02
N ILE A 147 -11.04 1.07 4.16
CA ILE A 147 -10.06 1.86 3.43
C ILE A 147 -9.59 1.04 2.24
N SER A 148 -10.15 1.34 1.07
CA SER A 148 -9.74 0.69 -0.17
C SER A 148 -9.78 1.67 -1.34
N ALA A 149 -9.03 1.34 -2.39
CA ALA A 149 -9.03 2.09 -3.65
C ALA A 149 -10.25 1.77 -4.54
N ILE A 150 -11.18 0.94 -4.07
CA ILE A 150 -12.39 0.56 -4.80
C ILE A 150 -13.25 1.80 -5.01
N LYS A 151 -13.81 1.93 -6.21
CA LYS A 151 -14.77 2.98 -6.53
C LYS A 151 -16.18 2.51 -6.19
N ARG A 152 -16.94 3.33 -5.49
CA ARG A 152 -18.39 3.22 -5.33
C ARG A 152 -19.00 4.51 -5.88
N ASP A 153 -19.93 4.39 -6.82
CA ASP A 153 -20.59 5.53 -7.46
C ASP A 153 -19.60 6.56 -8.06
N GLY A 154 -18.53 6.06 -8.67
CA GLY A 154 -17.47 6.89 -9.29
C GLY A 154 -16.40 7.43 -8.33
N VAL A 155 -16.63 7.40 -7.02
CA VAL A 155 -15.71 7.93 -5.99
C VAL A 155 -14.94 6.79 -5.32
N ARG A 156 -13.62 6.96 -5.09
CA ARG A 156 -12.85 5.95 -4.35
C ARG A 156 -13.22 5.97 -2.87
N LEU A 157 -13.39 4.80 -2.26
CA LEU A 157 -13.94 4.65 -0.91
C LEU A 157 -13.12 5.39 0.16
N TYR A 158 -11.79 5.43 0.04
CA TYR A 158 -10.96 6.20 0.97
C TYR A 158 -11.20 7.72 0.93
N HIS A 159 -11.77 8.28 -0.15
CA HIS A 159 -12.16 9.70 -0.20
C HIS A 159 -13.47 9.93 0.57
N LEU A 160 -14.40 8.97 0.59
CA LEU A 160 -15.68 9.08 1.31
C LEU A 160 -15.47 9.03 2.83
N THR A 161 -14.54 8.20 3.30
CA THR A 161 -14.16 8.17 4.71
C THR A 161 -13.47 9.46 5.17
N ARG A 162 -12.84 10.23 4.26
CA ARG A 162 -12.18 11.53 4.58
C ARG A 162 -13.20 12.60 4.90
N ALA A 163 -14.28 12.66 4.13
CA ALA A 163 -15.34 13.66 4.28
C ALA A 163 -16.17 13.42 5.56
N ASN A 164 -16.39 12.17 5.95
CA ASN A 164 -17.20 11.84 7.13
C ASN A 164 -16.49 12.08 8.48
N LYS A 165 -15.15 11.98 8.57
CA LYS A 165 -14.41 12.36 9.79
C LYS A 165 -14.26 13.89 9.91
N ALA A 166 -14.14 14.63 8.81
CA ALA A 166 -14.06 16.10 8.81
C ALA A 166 -15.37 16.81 9.21
N ARG A 167 -16.52 16.14 9.09
CA ARG A 167 -17.83 16.66 9.55
C ARG A 167 -18.14 16.35 11.03
N LYS A 168 -17.31 15.55 11.70
CA LYS A 168 -17.46 15.17 13.12
C LYS A 168 -16.42 15.84 14.03
N ALA A 169 -15.66 16.80 13.51
CA ALA A 169 -14.70 17.62 14.24
C ALA A 169 -15.21 19.06 14.29
#